data_AF-A0A1F9Z4M5-F1
#
_entry.id   AF-A0A1F9Z4M5-F1
#
_cell.length_a   1.000
_cell.length_b   1.000
_cell.length_c   1.000
_cell.angle_alpha   90.00
_cell.angle_beta   90.00
_cell.angle_gamma   90.00
#
_symmetry.space_group_name_H-M   'P 1'
#
loop_
_entity.id
_entity.type
_entity.pdbx_description
1 polymer ?
#
loop_
_entity_poly.entity_id
_entity_poly.type
_entity_poly.pdbx_seq_one_letter_code
_entity_poly.pdbx_strand_id
1 'polypeptide(L)'
;MIEERNDIFDSRIMLHDRHRFEIKLDMELPASSKSVYEVESYFFVPRALNIGPQTYTKEDFYNSNQRYIRFKTPTISLAKLCDPALDVSPLNKIKAALSRILSGSKDPELVAAAYDEIKLLGCVIRGEIRDYAKLFMADLEARGTPPAGGAAFSGDGFHSFLRDLKRLMAQVNELKTSVQAPAVPAKLRDAFAYLDEYFSLIIEEYMTGLLEALRNAPAALAGLREFETELTALIIAQARRRAEMQYPSVLNETYGNEIIVYRRGVLKKFISSALYLKTELDEGQTLTQVLFGAAAGLAMLFAVLAAIYAQNRYTMNSVPFVLVIVVSYIFKDRIKDWLKLLFTKNLTKWTSDREIKILDPGNSAKIGVLKEAFTFLAERDVPPDVSRIRNIDNLTSIDEDGKPERAFKYTKEIILYPEEILKAHDRRKDLHDIMRFSIKDFVSQADDSQVQYPYVDAETGALKTAACARVYHMNLVIKYIYNDAAGQQKINYDRIRVVLNKEGLVRLEEVKVV
;
A
#
# COMPACT_ATOMS: atom_id res chain seq x y z
N MET A 1 16.69 -2.58 26.48
CA MET A 1 15.55 -3.53 26.38
C MET A 1 14.95 -3.27 25.02
N ILE A 2 15.35 -4.09 24.06
CA ILE A 2 14.77 -4.09 22.71
C ILE A 2 13.40 -4.74 22.92
N GLU A 3 12.33 -3.98 22.80
CA GLU A 3 11.00 -4.57 22.70
C GLU A 3 11.02 -5.48 21.47
N GLU A 4 11.09 -6.78 21.72
CA GLU A 4 10.67 -7.80 20.78
C GLU A 4 9.20 -7.53 20.45
N ARG A 5 8.95 -6.68 19.45
CA ARG A 5 7.67 -6.62 18.72
C ARG A 5 7.52 -7.94 17.96
N ASN A 6 7.19 -9.00 18.68
CA ASN A 6 6.68 -10.27 18.15
C ASN A 6 5.16 -10.14 17.94
N ASP A 7 4.72 -9.13 17.19
CA ASP A 7 3.32 -8.97 16.79
C ASP A 7 3.19 -9.19 15.28
N ILE A 8 2.51 -10.29 14.94
CA ILE A 8 2.34 -10.97 13.64
C ILE A 8 1.52 -10.14 12.60
N PHE A 9 1.33 -8.84 12.81
CA PHE A 9 0.63 -7.96 11.86
C PHE A 9 0.97 -6.48 12.17
N ASP A 10 1.98 -5.91 11.51
CA ASP A 10 2.39 -4.50 11.69
C ASP A 10 1.73 -3.64 10.60
N SER A 11 0.75 -2.82 10.99
CA SER A 11 0.14 -1.80 10.15
C SER A 11 0.98 -0.52 10.21
N ARG A 12 1.57 -0.13 9.07
CA ARG A 12 2.30 1.13 8.97
C ARG A 12 1.51 2.12 8.15
N ILE A 13 1.22 3.28 8.76
CA ILE A 13 0.47 4.35 8.12
C ILE A 13 1.37 5.56 7.97
N MET A 14 1.50 6.03 6.73
CA MET A 14 2.45 7.06 6.35
C MET A 14 1.86 8.04 5.34
N LEU A 15 2.33 9.28 5.36
CA LEU A 15 2.08 10.22 4.27
C LEU A 15 2.78 9.72 3.00
N HIS A 16 2.05 9.64 1.89
CA HIS A 16 2.60 9.23 0.59
C HIS A 16 2.89 10.44 -0.29
N ASP A 17 1.89 11.32 -0.42
CA ASP A 17 1.99 12.60 -1.09
C ASP A 17 1.02 13.59 -0.42
N ARG A 18 0.93 14.79 -0.98
CA ARG A 18 0.07 15.87 -0.44
C ARG A 18 -1.40 15.48 -0.32
N HIS A 19 -1.91 14.54 -1.09
CA HIS A 19 -3.32 14.13 -1.08
C HIS A 19 -3.52 12.65 -0.80
N ARG A 20 -2.47 11.89 -0.49
CA ARG A 20 -2.55 10.45 -0.25
C ARG A 20 -1.79 10.05 0.99
N PHE A 21 -2.40 9.19 1.80
CA PHE A 21 -1.70 8.41 2.80
C PHE A 21 -1.69 6.93 2.38
N GLU A 22 -0.63 6.24 2.76
CA GLU A 22 -0.42 4.81 2.50
C GLU A 22 -0.62 4.05 3.82
N ILE A 23 -1.45 3.01 3.78
CA ILE A 23 -1.55 1.98 4.80
C ILE A 23 -0.89 0.74 4.22
N LYS A 24 0.09 0.20 4.93
CA LYS A 24 0.75 -1.05 4.58
C LYS A 24 0.48 -2.07 5.66
N LEU A 25 -0.04 -3.22 5.24
CA LEU A 25 -0.33 -4.36 6.09
C LEU A 25 0.62 -5.51 5.74
N ASP A 26 1.21 -6.07 6.78
CA ASP A 26 2.16 -7.15 6.69
C ASP A 26 1.46 -8.47 6.99
N MET A 27 1.43 -9.37 6.00
CA MET A 27 0.72 -10.65 6.09
C MET A 27 1.73 -11.79 6.09
N GLU A 28 1.82 -12.51 7.20
CA GLU A 28 2.67 -13.69 7.33
C GLU A 28 1.88 -14.94 6.98
N LEU A 29 2.45 -15.84 6.15
CA LEU A 29 1.76 -17.06 5.77
C LEU A 29 2.04 -18.20 6.77
N PRO A 30 1.08 -18.60 7.63
CA PRO A 30 1.24 -19.81 8.41
C PRO A 30 1.25 -21.03 7.50
N ALA A 31 1.82 -22.14 7.99
CA ALA A 31 1.75 -23.45 7.35
C ALA A 31 0.33 -24.04 7.47
N SER A 32 -0.63 -23.43 6.78
CA SER A 32 -2.04 -23.81 6.73
C SER A 32 -2.52 -23.88 5.28
N SER A 33 -3.61 -24.61 5.04
CA SER A 33 -4.20 -24.68 3.69
C SER A 33 -4.89 -23.37 3.27
N LYS A 34 -5.31 -22.56 4.25
CA LYS A 34 -6.07 -21.32 4.05
C LYS A 34 -5.84 -20.34 5.19
N SER A 35 -5.48 -19.11 4.84
CA SER A 35 -5.38 -17.99 5.77
C SER A 35 -6.40 -16.92 5.42
N VAL A 36 -7.08 -16.35 6.42
CA VAL A 36 -8.08 -15.30 6.26
C VAL A 36 -7.68 -14.10 7.10
N TYR A 37 -7.66 -12.92 6.48
CA TYR A 37 -7.39 -11.64 7.13
C TYR A 37 -8.52 -10.69 6.79
N GLU A 38 -9.16 -10.15 7.82
CA GLU A 38 -10.21 -9.14 7.66
C GLU A 38 -9.71 -7.81 8.19
N VAL A 39 -9.96 -6.76 7.42
CA VAL A 39 -9.63 -5.38 7.75
C VAL A 39 -10.89 -4.55 7.60
N GLU A 40 -11.31 -3.95 8.69
CA GLU A 40 -12.42 -3.00 8.70
C GLU A 40 -11.89 -1.60 9.01
N SER A 41 -12.02 -0.68 8.06
CA SER A 41 -11.62 0.71 8.20
C SER A 41 -12.87 1.58 8.35
N TYR A 42 -13.01 2.25 9.50
CA TYR A 42 -14.08 3.17 9.83
C TYR A 42 -13.57 4.60 9.72
N PHE A 43 -14.14 5.36 8.80
CA PHE A 43 -13.79 6.75 8.57
C PHE A 43 -14.87 7.65 9.15
N PHE A 44 -14.47 8.58 10.01
CA PHE A 44 -15.32 9.59 10.59
C PHE A 44 -14.91 10.95 10.03
N VAL A 45 -15.75 11.50 9.18
CA VAL A 45 -15.45 12.69 8.37
C VAL A 45 -16.27 13.87 8.88
N PRO A 46 -15.66 15.04 9.13
CA PRO A 46 -16.41 16.24 9.49
C PRO A 46 -17.47 16.58 8.44
N ARG A 47 -18.71 16.86 8.86
CA ARG A 47 -19.81 17.23 7.95
C ARG A 47 -19.49 18.47 7.10
N ALA A 48 -18.62 19.35 7.58
CA ALA A 48 -18.14 20.52 6.86
C ALA A 48 -17.46 20.20 5.52
N LEU A 49 -16.88 19.00 5.37
CA LEU A 49 -16.26 18.55 4.12
C LEU A 49 -17.28 18.02 3.09
N ASN A 50 -18.57 18.00 3.45
CA ASN A 50 -19.67 17.58 2.59
C ASN A 50 -19.51 16.18 1.94
N ILE A 51 -18.87 15.25 2.64
CA ILE A 51 -18.76 13.84 2.22
C ILE A 51 -19.97 13.07 2.76
N GLY A 52 -20.76 12.44 1.89
CA GLY A 52 -21.92 11.67 2.29
C GLY A 52 -22.55 10.87 1.14
N PRO A 53 -23.64 10.13 1.42
CA PRO A 53 -24.22 9.18 0.46
C PRO A 53 -24.63 9.76 -0.90
N GLN A 54 -24.90 11.07 -0.97
CA GLN A 54 -25.29 11.77 -2.20
C GLN A 54 -24.13 12.46 -2.92
N THR A 55 -23.01 12.67 -2.24
CA THR A 55 -21.86 13.46 -2.73
C THR A 55 -20.58 12.66 -2.87
N TYR A 56 -20.56 11.42 -2.36
CA TYR A 56 -19.44 10.50 -2.45
C TYR A 56 -19.97 9.08 -2.56
N THR A 57 -19.90 8.53 -3.77
CA THR A 57 -20.43 7.21 -4.12
C THR A 57 -19.44 6.09 -3.81
N LYS A 58 -19.86 4.83 -4.00
CA LYS A 58 -18.94 3.68 -3.87
C LYS A 58 -17.84 3.76 -4.93
N GLU A 59 -18.20 4.17 -6.14
CA GLU A 59 -17.30 4.35 -7.27
C GLU A 59 -16.25 5.42 -6.96
N ASP A 60 -16.65 6.54 -6.36
CA ASP A 60 -15.73 7.58 -5.90
C ASP A 60 -14.74 7.00 -4.89
N PHE A 61 -15.22 6.27 -3.87
CA PHE A 61 -14.35 5.59 -2.91
C PHE A 61 -13.32 4.67 -3.58
N TYR A 62 -13.77 3.82 -4.49
CA TYR A 62 -12.87 2.90 -5.18
C TYR A 62 -11.90 3.58 -6.16
N ASN A 63 -12.23 4.77 -6.65
CA ASN A 63 -11.34 5.60 -7.48
C ASN A 63 -10.32 6.37 -6.62
N SER A 64 -10.71 6.79 -5.41
CA SER A 64 -9.80 7.40 -4.43
C SER A 64 -8.84 6.37 -3.82
N ASN A 65 -9.14 5.06 -3.93
CA ASN A 65 -8.37 3.99 -3.31
C ASN A 65 -7.53 3.17 -4.31
N GLN A 66 -6.20 3.32 -4.26
CA GLN A 66 -5.27 2.47 -5.02
C GLN A 66 -4.81 1.29 -4.15
N ARG A 67 -4.89 0.09 -4.72
CA ARG A 67 -4.59 -1.16 -4.02
C ARG A 67 -3.43 -1.87 -4.69
N TYR A 68 -2.51 -2.39 -3.88
CA TYR A 68 -1.42 -3.23 -4.35
C TYR A 68 -1.21 -4.38 -3.38
N ILE A 69 -1.19 -5.61 -3.90
CA ILE A 69 -0.71 -6.77 -3.17
C ILE A 69 0.56 -7.27 -3.84
N ARG A 70 1.58 -7.61 -3.04
CA ARG A 70 2.88 -8.08 -3.55
C ARG A 70 3.56 -8.98 -2.55
N PHE A 71 4.49 -9.80 -3.00
CA PHE A 71 5.39 -10.52 -2.11
C PHE A 71 6.25 -9.57 -1.27
N LYS A 72 6.55 -9.98 -0.03
CA LYS A 72 7.61 -9.37 0.76
C LYS A 72 8.96 -9.70 0.10
N THR A 73 9.91 -8.77 0.24
CA THR A 73 11.29 -9.02 -0.17
C THR A 73 11.87 -10.08 0.78
N PRO A 74 12.51 -11.16 0.28
CA PRO A 74 13.20 -12.11 1.14
C PRO A 74 14.35 -11.42 1.90
N THR A 75 14.47 -11.71 3.19
CA THR A 75 15.54 -11.16 4.03
C THR A 75 16.82 -11.96 3.84
N ILE A 76 17.86 -11.35 3.24
CA ILE A 76 19.18 -11.95 3.07
C ILE A 76 20.21 -10.83 3.24
N SER A 77 21.07 -10.94 4.26
CA SER A 77 22.08 -9.91 4.53
C SER A 77 23.08 -9.74 3.39
N LEU A 78 23.71 -8.57 3.29
CA LEU A 78 24.75 -8.29 2.28
C LEU A 78 25.90 -9.33 2.31
N ALA A 79 26.31 -9.72 3.53
CA ALA A 79 27.33 -10.75 3.72
C ALA A 79 26.87 -12.12 3.18
N LYS A 80 25.62 -12.51 3.44
CA LYS A 80 25.03 -13.78 2.99
C LYS A 80 24.72 -13.80 1.50
N LEU A 81 24.39 -12.67 0.88
CA LEU A 81 24.27 -12.56 -0.58
C LEU A 81 25.58 -12.96 -1.27
N CYS A 82 26.73 -12.61 -0.68
CA CYS A 82 28.06 -12.88 -1.21
C CYS A 82 28.67 -14.23 -0.75
N ASP A 83 27.93 -15.02 0.04
CA ASP A 83 28.38 -16.32 0.56
C ASP A 83 28.21 -17.39 -0.53
N PRO A 84 29.31 -17.98 -1.06
CA PRO A 84 29.22 -18.97 -2.15
C PRO A 84 28.49 -20.26 -1.75
N ALA A 85 28.40 -20.56 -0.45
CA ALA A 85 27.72 -21.76 0.05
C ALA A 85 26.19 -21.59 0.16
N LEU A 86 25.66 -20.38 -0.08
CA LEU A 86 24.24 -20.11 0.04
C LEU A 86 23.52 -20.28 -1.30
N ASP A 87 22.93 -21.45 -1.54
CA ASP A 87 22.22 -21.79 -2.79
C ASP A 87 21.01 -20.89 -3.08
N VAL A 88 20.37 -20.37 -2.02
CA VAL A 88 19.20 -19.49 -2.14
C VAL A 88 19.55 -18.05 -2.53
N SER A 89 20.84 -17.68 -2.51
CA SER A 89 21.31 -16.35 -2.89
C SER A 89 20.98 -16.05 -4.36
N PRO A 90 20.24 -14.97 -4.66
CA PRO A 90 19.99 -14.55 -6.03
C PRO A 90 21.30 -14.34 -6.82
N LEU A 91 22.36 -13.84 -6.17
CA LEU A 91 23.66 -13.66 -6.81
C LEU A 91 24.26 -14.99 -7.27
N ASN A 92 24.23 -16.02 -6.42
CA ASN A 92 24.76 -17.35 -6.77
C ASN A 92 23.92 -18.03 -7.84
N LYS A 93 22.59 -17.89 -7.80
CA LYS A 93 21.70 -18.41 -8.84
C LYS A 93 21.95 -17.77 -10.20
N ILE A 94 22.21 -16.46 -10.26
CA ILE A 94 22.60 -15.79 -11.51
C ILE A 94 23.94 -16.34 -12.02
N LYS A 95 24.94 -16.49 -11.16
CA LYS A 95 26.24 -17.06 -11.54
C LYS A 95 26.12 -18.48 -12.10
N ALA A 96 25.35 -19.34 -11.43
CA ALA A 96 25.10 -20.71 -11.89
C ALA A 96 24.39 -20.74 -13.25
N ALA A 97 23.38 -19.88 -13.44
CA ALA A 97 22.68 -19.78 -14.72
C ALA A 97 23.60 -19.27 -15.84
N LEU A 98 24.40 -18.24 -15.59
CA LEU A 98 25.36 -17.72 -16.56
C LEU A 98 26.43 -18.75 -16.91
N SER A 99 26.95 -19.51 -15.94
CA SER A 99 27.91 -20.60 -16.22
C SER A 99 27.35 -21.60 -17.23
N ARG A 100 26.08 -22.01 -17.06
CA ARG A 100 25.40 -22.92 -18.00
C ARG A 100 25.16 -22.28 -19.38
N ILE A 101 24.76 -21.00 -19.42
CA ILE A 101 24.56 -20.25 -20.68
C ILE A 101 25.88 -20.11 -21.44
N LEU A 102 26.95 -19.72 -20.76
CA LEU A 102 28.29 -19.59 -21.33
C LEU A 102 28.86 -20.93 -21.81
N SER A 103 28.41 -22.04 -21.20
CA SER A 103 28.72 -23.39 -21.64
C SER A 103 27.82 -23.89 -22.79
N GLY A 104 26.98 -23.03 -23.36
CA GLY A 104 26.20 -23.30 -24.57
C GLY A 104 24.72 -23.64 -24.34
N SER A 105 24.20 -23.57 -23.11
CA SER A 105 22.76 -23.76 -22.86
C SER A 105 21.92 -22.67 -23.52
N LYS A 106 20.89 -23.08 -24.25
CA LYS A 106 19.90 -22.19 -24.90
C LYS A 106 18.49 -22.31 -24.30
N ASP A 107 18.39 -22.92 -23.13
CA ASP A 107 17.14 -23.15 -22.42
C ASP A 107 16.42 -21.81 -22.11
N PRO A 108 15.23 -21.57 -22.66
CA PRO A 108 14.45 -20.36 -22.39
C PRO A 108 14.04 -20.21 -20.92
N GLU A 109 13.80 -21.31 -20.20
CA GLU A 109 13.40 -21.29 -18.80
C GLU A 109 14.56 -20.84 -17.92
N LEU A 110 15.78 -21.32 -18.20
CA LEU A 110 17.00 -20.86 -17.54
C LEU A 110 17.21 -19.35 -17.71
N VAL A 111 16.95 -18.82 -18.91
CA VAL A 111 17.05 -17.37 -19.19
C VAL A 111 15.96 -16.60 -18.44
N ALA A 112 14.72 -17.12 -18.39
CA ALA A 112 13.64 -16.50 -17.64
C ALA A 112 13.92 -16.48 -16.13
N ALA A 113 14.44 -17.58 -15.58
CA ALA A 113 14.84 -17.69 -14.18
C ALA A 113 15.96 -16.71 -13.84
N ALA A 114 17.04 -16.66 -14.63
CA ALA A 114 18.13 -15.69 -14.43
C ALA A 114 17.64 -14.25 -14.49
N TYR A 115 16.70 -13.94 -15.38
CA TYR A 115 16.09 -12.62 -15.51
C TYR A 115 15.27 -12.23 -14.27
N ASP A 116 14.53 -13.17 -13.67
CA ASP A 116 13.82 -12.95 -12.39
C ASP A 116 14.82 -12.76 -11.23
N GLU A 117 15.88 -13.58 -11.18
CA GLU A 117 16.92 -13.46 -10.13
C GLU A 117 17.66 -12.13 -10.17
N ILE A 118 17.94 -11.56 -11.35
CA ILE A 118 18.55 -10.22 -11.49
C ILE A 118 17.67 -9.17 -10.81
N LYS A 119 16.35 -9.24 -11.02
CA LYS A 119 15.40 -8.33 -10.39
C LYS A 119 15.30 -8.58 -8.89
N LEU A 120 15.22 -9.84 -8.46
CA LEU A 120 15.16 -10.20 -7.05
C LEU A 120 16.41 -9.75 -6.29
N LEU A 121 17.60 -9.91 -6.89
CA LEU A 121 18.87 -9.40 -6.36
C LEU A 121 18.77 -7.89 -6.09
N GLY A 122 18.27 -7.11 -7.04
CA GLY A 122 18.05 -5.67 -6.85
C GLY A 122 17.06 -5.34 -5.73
N CYS A 123 16.01 -6.14 -5.55
CA CYS A 123 15.06 -5.99 -4.44
C CYS A 123 15.71 -6.22 -3.08
N VAL A 124 16.49 -7.29 -2.93
CA VAL A 124 17.18 -7.64 -1.68
C VAL A 124 18.23 -6.58 -1.34
N ILE A 125 19.10 -6.23 -2.30
CA ILE A 125 20.13 -5.20 -2.13
C ILE A 125 19.53 -3.88 -1.64
N ARG A 126 18.44 -3.44 -2.27
CA ARG A 126 17.75 -2.21 -1.86
C ARG A 126 17.20 -2.30 -0.44
N GLY A 127 16.58 -3.43 -0.09
CA GLY A 127 16.02 -3.68 1.24
C GLY A 127 17.09 -3.53 2.30
N GLU A 128 18.19 -4.28 2.15
CA GLU A 128 19.31 -4.28 3.08
C GLU A 128 19.96 -2.90 3.22
N ILE A 129 20.31 -2.22 2.12
CA ILE A 129 20.95 -0.90 2.19
C ILE A 129 20.04 0.12 2.87
N ARG A 130 18.74 0.11 2.56
CA ARG A 130 17.76 0.99 3.20
C ARG A 130 17.68 0.73 4.69
N ASP A 131 17.61 -0.53 5.11
CA ASP A 131 17.37 -0.91 6.50
C ASP A 131 18.61 -0.61 7.36
N TYR A 132 19.81 -0.87 6.86
CA TYR A 132 21.05 -0.40 7.50
C TYR A 132 21.12 1.13 7.59
N ALA A 133 20.83 1.85 6.51
CA ALA A 133 20.83 3.32 6.53
C ALA A 133 19.86 3.88 7.58
N LYS A 134 18.65 3.30 7.67
CA LYS A 134 17.66 3.69 8.69
C LYS A 134 18.13 3.40 10.11
N LEU A 135 18.72 2.23 10.34
CA LEU A 135 19.28 1.86 11.63
C LEU A 135 20.34 2.88 12.07
N PHE A 136 21.28 3.21 11.19
CA PHE A 136 22.33 4.19 11.50
C PHE A 136 21.79 5.61 11.69
N MET A 137 20.81 6.04 10.89
CA MET A 137 20.16 7.35 11.09
C MET A 137 19.45 7.43 12.44
N ALA A 138 18.73 6.39 12.85
CA ALA A 138 18.08 6.33 14.17
C ALA A 138 19.10 6.37 15.32
N ASP A 139 20.22 5.65 15.18
CA ASP A 139 21.32 5.66 16.16
C ASP A 139 21.98 7.05 16.29
N LEU A 140 22.03 7.83 15.21
CA LEU A 140 22.53 9.21 15.21
C LEU A 140 21.55 10.17 15.89
N GLU A 141 20.25 10.06 15.58
CA GLU A 141 19.19 10.88 16.18
C GLU A 141 19.09 10.67 17.71
N ALA A 142 19.19 9.43 18.16
CA ALA A 142 19.17 9.08 19.59
C ALA A 142 20.32 9.71 20.41
N ARG A 143 21.40 10.17 19.76
CA ARG A 143 22.53 10.88 20.41
C ARG A 143 22.38 12.40 20.43
N GLY A 144 21.61 12.96 19.50
CA GLY A 144 21.31 14.40 19.45
C GLY A 144 20.49 14.88 20.64
N THR A 145 19.86 13.95 21.36
CA THR A 145 19.25 14.13 22.68
C THR A 145 20.20 13.58 23.75
N PRO A 146 20.51 14.31 24.84
CA PRO A 146 21.37 13.80 25.90
C PRO A 146 20.56 12.94 26.89
N PRO A 147 20.81 11.62 27.00
CA PRO A 147 20.59 10.92 28.25
C PRO A 147 21.92 10.47 28.86
N ALA A 148 21.98 10.58 30.19
CA ALA A 148 23.05 10.07 31.02
C ALA A 148 23.28 8.56 30.75
N GLY A 149 24.35 8.20 30.05
CA GLY A 149 24.86 6.82 29.99
C GLY A 149 24.61 5.98 28.73
N GLY A 150 24.46 6.57 27.54
CA GLY A 150 24.24 5.83 26.29
C GLY A 150 25.47 5.08 25.73
N ALA A 151 25.29 3.81 25.34
CA ALA A 151 26.29 2.94 24.71
C ALA A 151 26.96 3.55 23.47
N ALA A 152 28.22 3.18 23.20
CA ALA A 152 29.03 3.67 22.07
C ALA A 152 28.37 3.39 20.71
N PHE A 153 28.56 4.29 19.73
CA PHE A 153 28.15 4.04 18.36
C PHE A 153 29.02 2.88 17.91
N SER A 154 28.43 1.79 17.47
CA SER A 154 29.21 0.68 16.93
C SER A 154 29.75 1.10 15.56
N GLY A 155 30.83 1.90 15.54
CA GLY A 155 31.62 2.16 14.34
C GLY A 155 32.00 0.85 13.65
N ASP A 156 32.18 -0.22 14.43
CA ASP A 156 32.36 -1.59 13.95
C ASP A 156 31.21 -2.10 13.08
N GLY A 157 29.96 -1.79 13.43
CA GLY A 157 28.77 -2.18 12.67
C GLY A 157 28.71 -1.48 11.32
N PHE A 158 29.05 -0.19 11.28
CA PHE A 158 29.14 0.59 10.04
C PHE A 158 30.31 0.14 9.16
N HIS A 159 31.50 -0.06 9.72
CA HIS A 159 32.65 -0.58 8.98
C HIS A 159 32.37 -1.97 8.42
N SER A 160 31.68 -2.83 9.18
CA SER A 160 31.21 -4.14 8.69
C SER A 160 30.27 -3.97 7.50
N PHE A 161 29.27 -3.09 7.63
CA PHE A 161 28.33 -2.78 6.54
C PHE A 161 29.04 -2.26 5.29
N LEU A 162 29.95 -1.29 5.41
CA LEU A 162 30.70 -0.75 4.27
C LEU A 162 31.60 -1.80 3.62
N ARG A 163 32.25 -2.66 4.42
CA ARG A 163 33.06 -3.77 3.90
C ARG A 163 32.20 -4.74 3.09
N ASP A 164 31.04 -5.12 3.63
CA ASP A 164 30.13 -6.05 2.96
C ASP A 164 29.52 -5.41 1.70
N LEU A 165 29.21 -4.11 1.73
CA LEU A 165 28.76 -3.35 0.57
C LEU A 165 29.84 -3.28 -0.53
N LYS A 166 31.10 -2.96 -0.18
CA LYS A 166 32.23 -2.94 -1.12
C LYS A 166 32.47 -4.32 -1.73
N ARG A 167 32.36 -5.39 -0.92
CA ARG A 167 32.45 -6.78 -1.40
C ARG A 167 31.34 -7.09 -2.41
N LEU A 168 30.11 -6.71 -2.11
CA LEU A 168 28.98 -6.87 -3.03
C LEU A 168 29.21 -6.10 -4.34
N MET A 169 29.66 -4.84 -4.26
CA MET A 169 29.99 -4.04 -5.44
C MET A 169 31.05 -4.71 -6.33
N ALA A 170 32.10 -5.27 -5.74
CA ALA A 170 33.12 -6.01 -6.48
C ALA A 170 32.53 -7.25 -7.19
N GLN A 171 31.68 -8.00 -6.49
CA GLN A 171 31.01 -9.19 -7.03
C GLN A 171 30.02 -8.86 -8.17
N VAL A 172 29.27 -7.76 -8.05
CA VAL A 172 28.39 -7.29 -9.15
C VAL A 172 29.23 -6.82 -10.34
N ASN A 173 30.37 -6.17 -10.10
CA ASN A 173 31.27 -5.76 -11.18
C ASN A 173 31.90 -6.95 -11.90
N GLU A 174 32.32 -7.99 -11.18
CA GLU A 174 32.80 -9.25 -11.77
C GLU A 174 31.71 -9.91 -12.64
N LEU A 175 30.47 -9.95 -12.13
CA LEU A 175 29.34 -10.50 -12.85
C LEU A 175 29.04 -9.75 -14.16
N LYS A 176 29.24 -8.44 -14.17
CA LYS A 176 29.09 -7.59 -15.37
C LYS A 176 29.93 -8.10 -16.53
N THR A 177 31.19 -8.46 -16.27
CA THR A 177 32.11 -8.98 -17.29
C THR A 177 31.57 -10.27 -17.90
N SER A 178 31.05 -11.18 -17.08
CA SER A 178 30.44 -12.43 -17.57
C SER A 178 29.16 -12.19 -18.36
N VAL A 179 28.30 -11.27 -17.91
CA VAL A 179 27.03 -10.94 -18.57
C VAL A 179 27.25 -10.30 -19.95
N GLN A 180 28.31 -9.50 -20.12
CA GLN A 180 28.61 -8.81 -21.38
C GLN A 180 29.07 -9.75 -22.51
N ALA A 181 29.34 -11.03 -22.21
CA ALA A 181 29.76 -11.98 -23.22
C ALA A 181 28.72 -12.11 -24.37
N PRO A 182 29.16 -12.27 -25.64
CA PRO A 182 28.25 -12.39 -26.78
C PRO A 182 27.25 -13.54 -26.67
N ALA A 183 27.64 -14.63 -26.01
CA ALA A 183 26.81 -15.82 -25.78
C ALA A 183 25.61 -15.56 -24.85
N VAL A 184 25.64 -14.52 -24.02
CA VAL A 184 24.54 -14.19 -23.11
C VAL A 184 23.42 -13.48 -23.88
N PRO A 185 22.15 -13.88 -23.73
CA PRO A 185 21.03 -13.21 -24.41
C PRO A 185 20.92 -11.72 -24.10
N ALA A 186 20.54 -10.90 -25.09
CA ALA A 186 20.38 -9.45 -24.94
C ALA A 186 19.45 -9.08 -23.77
N LYS A 187 18.36 -9.82 -23.59
CA LYS A 187 17.41 -9.66 -22.48
C LYS A 187 18.08 -9.67 -21.09
N LEU A 188 19.08 -10.53 -20.88
CA LEU A 188 19.84 -10.60 -19.62
C LEU A 188 20.85 -9.46 -19.50
N ARG A 189 21.50 -9.08 -20.62
CA ARG A 189 22.40 -7.92 -20.67
C ARG A 189 21.68 -6.63 -20.29
N ASP A 190 20.50 -6.40 -20.86
CA ASP A 190 19.70 -5.21 -20.58
C ASP A 190 19.19 -5.21 -19.14
N ALA A 191 18.70 -6.36 -18.65
CA ALA A 191 18.26 -6.51 -17.27
C ALA A 191 19.38 -6.22 -16.28
N PHE A 192 20.60 -6.72 -16.56
CA PHE A 192 21.75 -6.49 -15.71
C PHE A 192 22.24 -5.04 -15.76
N ALA A 193 22.19 -4.40 -16.94
CA ALA A 193 22.50 -2.97 -17.06
C ALA A 193 21.53 -2.12 -16.21
N TYR A 194 20.24 -2.49 -16.18
CA TYR A 194 19.24 -1.85 -15.32
C TYR A 194 19.53 -2.08 -13.84
N LEU A 195 19.93 -3.31 -13.46
CA LEU A 195 20.36 -3.61 -12.09
C LEU A 195 21.59 -2.78 -11.69
N ASP A 196 22.62 -2.71 -12.53
CA ASP A 196 23.87 -2.02 -12.23
C ASP A 196 23.67 -0.50 -12.04
N GLU A 197 22.90 0.12 -12.95
CA GLU A 197 22.51 1.53 -12.85
C GLU A 197 21.69 1.78 -11.58
N TYR A 198 20.70 0.92 -11.30
CA TYR A 198 19.84 1.05 -10.12
C TYR A 198 20.60 0.86 -8.81
N PHE A 199 21.52 -0.11 -8.76
CA PHE A 199 22.35 -0.38 -7.60
C PHE A 199 23.20 0.84 -7.24
N SER A 200 23.81 1.47 -8.25
CA SER A 200 24.57 2.70 -8.04
C SER A 200 23.71 3.85 -7.49
N LEU A 201 22.48 4.02 -8.01
CA LEU A 201 21.53 5.03 -7.51
C LEU A 201 21.07 4.75 -6.07
N ILE A 202 20.82 3.49 -5.72
CA ILE A 202 20.43 3.08 -4.36
C ILE A 202 21.53 3.44 -3.36
N ILE A 203 22.78 3.10 -3.69
CA ILE A 203 23.92 3.41 -2.82
C ILE A 203 23.99 4.92 -2.62
N GLU A 204 24.03 5.71 -3.70
CA GLU A 204 24.08 7.16 -3.59
C GLU A 204 22.92 7.74 -2.78
N GLU A 205 21.67 7.32 -3.05
CA GLU A 205 20.48 7.84 -2.36
C GLU A 205 20.55 7.62 -0.84
N TYR A 206 20.74 6.37 -0.41
CA TYR A 206 20.71 6.05 1.02
C TYR A 206 21.97 6.52 1.76
N MET A 207 23.13 6.49 1.10
CA MET A 207 24.37 7.01 1.69
C MET A 207 24.35 8.54 1.80
N THR A 208 23.75 9.24 0.83
CA THR A 208 23.58 10.70 0.92
C THR A 208 22.65 11.08 2.07
N GLY A 209 21.53 10.36 2.25
CA GLY A 209 20.64 10.60 3.40
C GLY A 209 21.33 10.36 4.74
N LEU A 210 22.17 9.32 4.83
CA LEU A 210 22.98 9.07 6.03
C LEU A 210 24.03 10.17 6.25
N LEU A 211 24.67 10.68 5.18
CA LEU A 211 25.63 11.77 5.26
C LEU A 211 24.97 13.07 5.74
N GLU A 212 23.76 13.36 5.26
CA GLU A 212 22.96 14.51 5.71
C GLU A 212 22.61 14.38 7.20
N ALA A 213 22.11 13.22 7.64
CA ALA A 213 21.83 12.97 9.05
C ALA A 213 23.08 13.13 9.93
N LEU A 214 24.23 12.63 9.47
CA LEU A 214 25.52 12.78 10.16
C LEU A 214 25.94 14.25 10.30
N ARG A 215 25.81 15.04 9.22
CA ARG A 215 26.17 16.47 9.21
C ARG A 215 25.23 17.34 10.06
N ASN A 216 23.96 16.95 10.14
CA ASN A 216 22.97 17.62 10.98
C ASN A 216 23.10 17.27 12.48
N ALA A 217 24.00 16.35 12.85
CA ALA A 217 24.31 15.97 14.23
C ALA A 217 25.77 16.35 14.62
N PRO A 218 26.11 17.65 14.73
CA PRO A 218 27.50 18.10 14.91
C PRO A 218 28.16 17.59 16.20
N ALA A 219 27.38 17.32 17.25
CA ALA A 219 27.88 16.74 18.50
C ALA A 219 28.39 15.28 18.33
N ALA A 220 27.84 14.53 17.37
CA ALA A 220 28.30 13.19 17.02
C ALA A 220 29.53 13.20 16.10
N LEU A 221 29.76 14.30 15.36
CA LEU A 221 30.78 14.40 14.32
C LEU A 221 32.22 14.38 14.85
N ALA A 222 32.45 14.80 16.10
CA ALA A 222 33.79 14.92 16.69
C ALA A 222 34.58 13.59 16.72
N GLY A 223 33.89 12.44 16.71
CA GLY A 223 34.49 11.10 16.62
C GLY A 223 34.22 10.38 15.29
N LEU A 224 33.58 11.03 14.31
CA LEU A 224 33.07 10.38 13.11
C LEU A 224 33.60 10.95 11.77
N ARG A 225 34.66 11.76 11.80
CA ARG A 225 35.22 12.40 10.58
C ARG A 225 35.73 11.42 9.53
N GLU A 226 36.33 10.32 9.96
CA GLU A 226 36.78 9.28 9.03
C GLU A 226 35.58 8.64 8.30
N PHE A 227 34.47 8.42 9.01
CA PHE A 227 33.22 7.91 8.41
C PHE A 227 32.62 8.89 7.42
N GLU A 228 32.57 10.18 7.75
CA GLU A 228 32.09 11.21 6.83
C GLU A 228 32.91 11.21 5.54
N THR A 229 34.23 11.10 5.67
CA THR A 229 35.17 11.07 4.54
C THR A 229 34.95 9.84 3.67
N GLU A 230 34.84 8.66 4.28
CA GLU A 230 34.63 7.40 3.56
C GLU A 230 33.27 7.37 2.84
N LEU A 231 32.21 7.86 3.49
CA LEU A 231 30.87 7.96 2.93
C LEU A 231 30.83 8.93 1.75
N THR A 232 31.44 10.10 1.91
CA THR A 232 31.55 11.10 0.84
C THR A 232 32.30 10.53 -0.37
N ALA A 233 33.43 9.85 -0.14
CA ALA A 233 34.19 9.21 -1.21
C ALA A 233 33.38 8.14 -1.94
N LEU A 234 32.62 7.31 -1.22
CA LEU A 234 31.74 6.29 -1.80
C LEU A 234 30.65 6.90 -2.69
N ILE A 235 29.98 7.95 -2.21
CA ILE A 235 28.92 8.68 -2.95
C ILE A 235 29.48 9.25 -4.25
N ILE A 236 30.60 9.98 -4.17
CA ILE A 236 31.25 10.59 -5.34
C ILE A 236 31.68 9.50 -6.35
N ALA A 237 32.21 8.38 -5.87
CA ALA A 237 32.60 7.27 -6.73
C ALA A 237 31.41 6.68 -7.50
N GLN A 238 30.22 6.59 -6.89
CA GLN A 238 29.01 6.14 -7.59
C GLN A 238 28.59 7.12 -8.69
N ALA A 239 28.58 8.42 -8.41
CA ALA A 239 28.23 9.43 -9.40
C ALA A 239 29.19 9.42 -10.61
N ARG A 240 30.50 9.34 -10.35
CA ARG A 240 31.52 9.23 -11.41
C ARG A 240 31.36 7.95 -12.23
N ARG A 241 31.16 6.81 -11.58
CA ARG A 241 30.95 5.52 -12.25
C ARG A 241 29.77 5.57 -13.22
N ARG A 242 28.65 6.20 -12.83
CA ARG A 242 27.49 6.32 -13.74
C ARG A 242 27.78 7.20 -14.94
N ALA A 243 28.56 8.27 -14.76
CA ALA A 243 29.00 9.12 -15.86
C ALA A 243 29.95 8.39 -16.82
N GLU A 244 30.94 7.65 -16.29
CA GLU A 244 31.86 6.83 -17.07
C GLU A 244 31.13 5.72 -17.86
N MET A 245 30.10 5.13 -17.26
CA MET A 245 29.25 4.13 -17.89
C MET A 245 28.21 4.71 -18.85
N GLN A 246 28.16 6.04 -19.00
CA GLN A 246 27.18 6.76 -19.82
C GLN A 246 25.71 6.43 -19.48
N TYR A 247 25.43 6.18 -18.20
CA TYR A 247 24.05 5.95 -17.76
C TYR A 247 23.23 7.25 -17.81
N PRO A 248 21.94 7.19 -18.17
CA PRO A 248 21.07 8.38 -18.18
C PRO A 248 20.87 9.02 -16.80
N SER A 249 21.05 8.27 -15.72
CA SER A 249 20.87 8.73 -14.34
C SER A 249 22.09 9.49 -13.79
N VAL A 250 22.51 10.53 -14.49
CA VAL A 250 23.59 11.45 -14.07
C VAL A 250 22.98 12.82 -13.85
N LEU A 251 23.26 13.41 -12.69
CA LEU A 251 22.78 14.73 -12.33
C LEU A 251 23.58 15.79 -13.10
N ASN A 252 22.87 16.76 -13.68
CA ASN A 252 23.47 17.87 -14.40
C ASN A 252 22.88 19.18 -13.87
N GLU A 253 23.69 20.02 -13.24
CA GLU A 253 23.24 21.27 -12.62
C GLU A 253 22.73 22.31 -13.62
N THR A 254 23.02 22.14 -14.92
CA THR A 254 22.65 23.09 -15.99
C THR A 254 21.27 22.81 -16.61
N TYR A 255 20.72 21.60 -16.47
CA TYR A 255 19.43 21.22 -17.06
C TYR A 255 18.40 20.82 -15.98
N GLY A 256 17.11 20.77 -16.36
CA GLY A 256 16.00 20.50 -15.44
C GLY A 256 15.97 19.11 -14.76
N ASN A 257 16.96 18.25 -14.96
CA ASN A 257 17.14 16.94 -14.29
C ASN A 257 15.89 16.02 -14.28
N GLU A 258 14.96 16.19 -15.22
CA GLU A 258 13.78 15.33 -15.35
C GLU A 258 14.17 13.87 -15.63
N ILE A 259 15.19 13.68 -16.46
CA ILE A 259 15.66 12.36 -16.92
C ILE A 259 16.06 11.47 -15.75
N ILE A 260 16.81 11.99 -14.76
CA ILE A 260 17.26 11.19 -13.62
C ILE A 260 16.06 10.73 -12.75
N VAL A 261 15.07 11.60 -12.55
CA VAL A 261 13.86 11.26 -11.78
C VAL A 261 13.02 10.22 -12.51
N TYR A 262 12.77 10.43 -13.81
CA TYR A 262 12.06 9.48 -14.65
C TYR A 262 12.77 8.12 -14.70
N ARG A 263 14.08 8.12 -14.97
CA ARG A 263 14.91 6.92 -15.09
C ARG A 263 14.93 6.12 -13.79
N ARG A 264 15.13 6.78 -12.64
CA ARG A 264 15.03 6.15 -11.31
C ARG A 264 13.67 5.48 -11.11
N GLY A 265 12.59 6.13 -11.54
CA GLY A 265 11.23 5.57 -11.51
C GLY A 265 11.09 4.29 -12.34
N VAL A 266 11.61 4.29 -13.57
CA VAL A 266 11.61 3.12 -14.47
C VAL A 266 12.41 1.95 -13.87
N LEU A 267 13.64 2.21 -13.44
CA LEU A 267 14.53 1.20 -12.84
C LEU A 267 13.91 0.56 -11.59
N LYS A 268 13.36 1.39 -10.70
CA LYS A 268 12.67 0.93 -9.49
C LYS A 268 11.48 0.04 -9.82
N LYS A 269 10.64 0.42 -10.81
CA LYS A 269 9.49 -0.39 -11.25
C LYS A 269 9.94 -1.71 -11.86
N PHE A 270 10.99 -1.69 -12.69
CA PHE A 270 11.58 -2.88 -13.28
C PHE A 270 12.06 -3.88 -12.22
N ILE A 271 12.89 -3.43 -11.28
CA ILE A 271 13.43 -4.28 -10.21
C ILE A 271 12.31 -4.78 -9.29
N SER A 272 11.42 -3.89 -8.85
CA SER A 272 10.31 -4.25 -7.94
C SER A 272 9.30 -5.22 -8.57
N SER A 273 9.28 -5.36 -9.91
CA SER A 273 8.37 -6.28 -10.60
C SER A 273 8.58 -7.76 -10.23
N ALA A 274 9.74 -8.14 -9.70
CA ALA A 274 9.98 -9.50 -9.18
C ALA A 274 9.12 -9.88 -7.96
N LEU A 275 8.43 -8.90 -7.37
CA LEU A 275 7.55 -9.09 -6.21
C LEU A 275 6.07 -8.88 -6.55
N TYR A 276 5.75 -8.36 -7.74
CA TYR A 276 4.37 -8.01 -8.08
C TYR A 276 3.52 -9.24 -8.32
N LEU A 277 2.31 -9.21 -7.77
CA LEU A 277 1.28 -10.20 -8.04
C LEU A 277 0.37 -9.72 -9.16
N LYS A 278 -0.20 -10.68 -9.90
CA LYS A 278 -1.21 -10.38 -10.90
C LYS A 278 -2.57 -10.37 -10.21
N THR A 279 -3.38 -9.35 -10.48
CA THR A 279 -4.73 -9.21 -9.93
C THR A 279 -5.74 -9.11 -11.04
N GLU A 280 -6.83 -9.87 -10.95
CA GLU A 280 -7.94 -9.83 -11.90
C GLU A 280 -9.23 -9.48 -11.16
N LEU A 281 -9.89 -8.39 -11.58
CA LEU A 281 -11.18 -7.97 -11.03
C LEU A 281 -12.27 -8.89 -11.60
N ASP A 282 -13.03 -9.52 -10.72
CA ASP A 282 -14.26 -10.20 -11.07
C ASP A 282 -15.42 -9.24 -10.76
N GLU A 283 -15.97 -8.62 -11.81
CA GLU A 283 -17.18 -7.83 -11.67
C GLU A 283 -18.32 -8.83 -11.44
N GLY A 284 -18.91 -8.85 -10.25
CA GLY A 284 -20.01 -9.73 -9.83
C GLY A 284 -21.34 -9.55 -10.60
N GLN A 285 -21.26 -9.25 -11.89
CA GLN A 285 -22.36 -9.11 -12.83
C GLN A 285 -23.25 -10.35 -12.85
N THR A 286 -22.69 -11.56 -12.67
CA THR A 286 -23.46 -12.80 -12.75
C THR A 286 -24.52 -12.91 -11.64
N LEU A 287 -24.17 -12.64 -10.38
CA LEU A 287 -25.12 -12.71 -9.27
C LEU A 287 -26.20 -11.62 -9.37
N THR A 288 -25.79 -10.41 -9.77
CA THR A 288 -26.70 -9.27 -9.97
C THR A 288 -27.71 -9.56 -11.09
N GLN A 289 -27.26 -10.17 -12.19
CA GLN A 289 -28.13 -10.57 -13.30
C GLN A 289 -29.13 -11.66 -12.89
N VAL A 290 -28.73 -12.65 -12.09
CA VAL A 290 -29.64 -13.70 -11.58
C VAL A 290 -30.75 -13.08 -10.72
N LEU A 291 -30.41 -12.15 -9.83
CA LEU A 291 -31.38 -11.47 -8.98
C LEU A 291 -32.30 -10.53 -9.77
N PHE A 292 -31.77 -9.84 -10.78
CA PHE A 292 -32.59 -9.05 -11.70
C PHE A 292 -33.51 -9.94 -12.55
N GLY A 293 -33.07 -11.15 -12.89
CA GLY A 293 -33.90 -12.20 -13.49
C GLY A 293 -35.04 -12.63 -12.56
N ALA A 294 -34.74 -12.89 -11.28
CA ALA A 294 -35.75 -13.22 -10.26
C ALA A 294 -36.77 -12.08 -10.07
N ALA A 295 -36.31 -10.82 -10.01
CA ALA A 295 -37.19 -9.65 -9.95
C ALA A 295 -38.12 -9.55 -11.16
N ALA A 296 -37.60 -9.81 -12.37
CA ALA A 296 -38.40 -9.83 -13.59
C ALA A 296 -39.43 -10.98 -13.60
N GLY A 297 -39.04 -12.16 -13.09
CA GLY A 297 -39.92 -13.32 -12.94
C GLY A 297 -41.08 -13.06 -11.98
N LEU A 298 -40.81 -12.51 -10.79
CA LEU A 298 -41.83 -12.15 -9.81
C LEU A 298 -42.80 -11.08 -10.34
N ALA A 299 -42.26 -10.07 -11.03
CA ALA A 299 -43.09 -9.03 -11.64
C ALA A 299 -43.98 -9.59 -12.77
N MET A 300 -43.45 -10.50 -13.59
CA MET A 300 -44.25 -11.16 -14.63
C MET A 300 -45.33 -12.05 -14.03
N LEU A 301 -45.02 -12.80 -12.96
CA LEU A 301 -45.99 -13.61 -12.24
C LEU A 301 -47.18 -12.77 -11.75
N PHE A 302 -46.91 -11.59 -11.17
CA PHE A 302 -47.97 -10.64 -10.78
C PHE A 302 -48.86 -10.25 -11.96
N ALA A 303 -48.28 -9.89 -13.11
CA ALA A 303 -49.06 -9.51 -14.30
C ALA A 303 -49.91 -10.67 -14.82
N VAL A 304 -49.38 -11.90 -14.82
CA VAL A 304 -50.13 -13.09 -15.24
C VAL A 304 -51.31 -13.34 -14.30
N LEU A 305 -51.09 -13.29 -12.98
CA LEU A 305 -52.17 -13.47 -12.00
C LEU A 305 -53.26 -12.41 -12.14
N ALA A 306 -52.87 -11.15 -12.37
CA ALA A 306 -53.82 -10.06 -12.59
C ALA A 306 -54.61 -10.23 -13.92
N ALA A 307 -53.96 -10.73 -14.97
CA ALA A 307 -54.62 -11.05 -16.24
C ALA A 307 -55.63 -12.21 -16.07
N ILE A 308 -55.26 -13.28 -15.33
CA ILE A 308 -56.17 -14.39 -15.00
C ILE A 308 -57.37 -13.87 -14.20
N TYR A 309 -57.13 -13.01 -13.21
CA TYR A 309 -58.20 -12.38 -12.45
C TYR A 309 -59.14 -11.54 -13.34
N ALA A 310 -58.58 -10.74 -14.24
CA ALA A 310 -59.36 -9.92 -15.17
C ALA A 310 -60.22 -10.79 -16.13
N GLN A 311 -59.65 -11.87 -16.66
CA GLN A 311 -60.36 -12.83 -17.53
C GLN A 311 -61.51 -13.52 -16.80
N ASN A 312 -61.34 -13.87 -15.52
CA ASN A 312 -62.37 -14.55 -14.74
C ASN A 312 -63.51 -13.60 -14.30
N ARG A 313 -63.21 -12.30 -14.11
CA ARG A 313 -64.17 -11.33 -13.52
C ARG A 313 -64.90 -10.46 -14.53
N TYR A 314 -64.30 -10.20 -15.69
CA TYR A 314 -64.81 -9.28 -16.71
C TYR A 314 -64.89 -9.96 -18.08
N THR A 315 -65.86 -9.54 -18.88
CA THR A 315 -65.94 -9.98 -20.28
C THR A 315 -64.69 -9.55 -21.04
N MET A 316 -64.13 -10.46 -21.82
CA MET A 316 -63.02 -10.18 -22.73
C MET A 316 -63.37 -8.99 -23.62
N ASN A 317 -62.43 -8.04 -23.77
CA ASN A 317 -62.58 -6.78 -24.51
C ASN A 317 -63.51 -5.72 -23.90
N SER A 318 -63.98 -5.90 -22.66
CA SER A 318 -64.69 -4.83 -21.96
C SER A 318 -63.73 -3.71 -21.49
N VAL A 319 -64.24 -2.49 -21.34
CA VAL A 319 -63.45 -1.35 -20.82
C VAL A 319 -62.78 -1.68 -19.46
N PRO A 320 -63.49 -2.30 -18.48
CA PRO A 320 -62.86 -2.70 -17.22
C PRO A 320 -61.73 -3.73 -17.39
N PHE A 321 -61.88 -4.67 -18.32
CA PHE A 321 -60.86 -5.67 -18.62
C PHE A 321 -59.57 -5.02 -19.16
N VAL A 322 -59.70 -4.13 -20.15
CA VAL A 322 -58.55 -3.42 -20.72
C VAL A 322 -57.87 -2.56 -19.66
N LEU A 323 -58.64 -1.86 -18.83
CA LEU A 323 -58.10 -1.01 -17.76
C LEU A 323 -57.27 -1.82 -16.77
N VAL A 324 -57.77 -2.97 -16.30
CA VAL A 324 -57.04 -3.84 -15.37
C VAL A 324 -55.73 -4.34 -16.00
N ILE A 325 -55.72 -4.72 -17.27
CA ILE A 325 -54.50 -5.16 -17.96
C ILE A 325 -53.46 -4.04 -18.05
N VAL A 326 -53.87 -2.85 -18.48
CA VAL A 326 -52.96 -1.69 -18.61
C VAL A 326 -52.38 -1.30 -17.26
N VAL A 327 -53.21 -1.20 -16.22
CA VAL A 327 -52.75 -0.89 -14.86
C VAL A 327 -51.81 -1.98 -14.35
N SER A 328 -52.15 -3.25 -14.53
CA SER A 328 -51.28 -4.37 -14.09
C SER A 328 -49.93 -4.36 -14.80
N TYR A 329 -49.89 -3.95 -16.08
CA TYR A 329 -48.65 -3.80 -16.83
C TYR A 329 -47.77 -2.69 -16.26
N ILE A 330 -48.34 -1.53 -15.93
CA ILE A 330 -47.61 -0.43 -15.27
C ILE A 330 -47.09 -0.87 -13.89
N PHE A 331 -47.93 -1.56 -13.11
CA PHE A 331 -47.55 -2.05 -11.78
C PHE A 331 -46.46 -3.12 -11.86
N LYS A 332 -46.47 -4.02 -12.86
CA LYS A 332 -45.38 -4.97 -13.11
C LYS A 332 -44.03 -4.25 -13.24
N ASP A 333 -43.98 -3.18 -14.05
CA ASP A 333 -42.73 -2.44 -14.24
C ASP A 333 -42.28 -1.76 -12.94
N ARG A 334 -43.20 -1.21 -12.15
CA ARG A 334 -42.87 -0.61 -10.84
C ARG A 334 -42.42 -1.64 -9.79
N ILE A 335 -43.08 -2.79 -9.73
CA ILE A 335 -42.70 -3.90 -8.84
C ILE A 335 -41.32 -4.42 -9.21
N LYS A 336 -41.02 -4.59 -10.51
CA LYS A 336 -39.69 -4.99 -10.99
C LYS A 336 -38.61 -4.01 -10.52
N ASP A 337 -38.83 -2.71 -10.68
CA ASP A 337 -37.86 -1.69 -10.26
C ASP A 337 -37.68 -1.64 -8.74
N TRP A 338 -38.77 -1.76 -7.97
CA TRP A 338 -38.69 -1.85 -6.51
C TRP A 338 -37.94 -3.10 -6.06
N LEU A 339 -38.22 -4.27 -6.64
CA LEU A 339 -37.52 -5.52 -6.32
C LEU A 339 -36.04 -5.43 -6.67
N LYS A 340 -35.68 -4.83 -7.82
CA LYS A 340 -34.28 -4.57 -8.15
C LYS A 340 -33.60 -3.71 -7.09
N LEU A 341 -34.22 -2.60 -6.68
CA LEU A 341 -33.67 -1.73 -5.65
C LEU A 341 -33.57 -2.42 -4.27
N LEU A 342 -34.57 -3.21 -3.89
CA LEU A 342 -34.58 -3.97 -2.65
C LEU A 342 -33.49 -5.05 -2.64
N PHE A 343 -33.35 -5.81 -3.72
CA PHE A 343 -32.29 -6.81 -3.85
C PHE A 343 -30.90 -6.16 -3.85
N THR A 344 -30.70 -5.05 -4.57
CA THR A 344 -29.43 -4.33 -4.57
C THR A 344 -29.08 -3.75 -3.19
N LYS A 345 -30.06 -3.17 -2.47
CA LYS A 345 -29.86 -2.61 -1.11
C LYS A 345 -29.59 -3.68 -0.07
N ASN A 346 -30.23 -4.85 -0.16
CA ASN A 346 -29.99 -5.94 0.78
C ASN A 346 -28.72 -6.74 0.46
N LEU A 347 -28.34 -6.88 -0.81
CA LEU A 347 -27.07 -7.54 -1.18
C LEU A 347 -25.87 -6.77 -0.66
N THR A 348 -25.86 -5.45 -0.83
CA THR A 348 -24.70 -4.61 -0.43
C THR A 348 -24.40 -4.65 1.07
N LYS A 349 -25.31 -5.17 1.90
CA LYS A 349 -25.11 -5.34 3.34
C LYS A 349 -24.51 -6.71 3.72
N TRP A 350 -24.51 -7.69 2.80
CA TRP A 350 -24.09 -9.08 3.05
C TRP A 350 -23.14 -9.68 2.00
N THR A 351 -22.98 -9.05 0.83
CA THR A 351 -22.08 -9.50 -0.24
C THR A 351 -21.02 -8.44 -0.52
N SER A 352 -19.80 -8.87 -0.81
CA SER A 352 -18.72 -8.00 -1.27
C SER A 352 -19.11 -7.26 -2.55
N ASP A 353 -18.80 -5.96 -2.62
CA ASP A 353 -19.02 -5.15 -3.82
C ASP A 353 -18.09 -5.57 -4.97
N ARG A 354 -16.87 -6.01 -4.65
CA ARG A 354 -15.85 -6.44 -5.60
C ARG A 354 -15.15 -7.69 -5.09
N GLU A 355 -14.88 -8.62 -6.00
CA GLU A 355 -13.99 -9.74 -5.78
C GLU A 355 -12.78 -9.61 -6.73
N ILE A 356 -11.59 -9.82 -6.22
CA ILE A 356 -10.33 -9.71 -6.96
C ILE A 356 -9.57 -11.03 -6.77
N LYS A 357 -9.26 -11.72 -7.86
CA LYS A 357 -8.43 -12.92 -7.84
C LYS A 357 -6.97 -12.50 -7.76
N ILE A 358 -6.22 -13.14 -6.86
CA ILE A 358 -4.78 -12.94 -6.70
C ILE A 358 -4.09 -14.13 -7.37
N LEU A 359 -3.29 -13.85 -8.39
CA LEU A 359 -2.63 -14.83 -9.22
C LEU A 359 -1.11 -14.71 -9.12
N ASP A 360 -0.44 -15.86 -9.13
CA ASP A 360 1.00 -15.95 -9.26
C ASP A 360 1.45 -15.47 -10.66
N PRO A 361 2.47 -14.59 -10.76
CA PRO A 361 2.90 -14.03 -12.04
C PRO A 361 3.63 -15.04 -12.95
N GLY A 362 4.24 -16.10 -12.40
CA GLY A 362 5.04 -17.08 -13.12
C GLY A 362 4.18 -18.19 -13.75
N ASN A 363 3.22 -18.73 -13.00
CA ASN A 363 2.38 -19.85 -13.46
C ASN A 363 0.88 -19.53 -13.57
N SER A 364 0.45 -18.30 -13.23
CA SER A 364 -0.96 -17.89 -13.20
C SER A 364 -1.86 -18.71 -12.27
N ALA A 365 -1.29 -19.47 -11.33
CA ALA A 365 -2.05 -20.18 -10.31
C ALA A 365 -2.76 -19.20 -9.39
N LYS A 366 -3.99 -19.56 -8.97
CA LYS A 366 -4.77 -18.76 -8.04
C LYS A 366 -4.24 -18.97 -6.62
N ILE A 367 -3.56 -17.96 -6.09
CA ILE A 367 -2.96 -18.00 -4.75
C ILE A 367 -3.81 -17.29 -3.69
N GLY A 368 -4.87 -16.58 -4.11
CA GLY A 368 -5.78 -15.95 -3.17
C GLY A 368 -6.98 -15.27 -3.81
N VAL A 369 -7.83 -14.72 -2.96
CA VAL A 369 -9.00 -13.90 -3.29
C VAL A 369 -9.05 -12.73 -2.33
N LEU A 370 -9.34 -11.56 -2.86
CA LEU A 370 -9.55 -10.33 -2.12
C LEU A 370 -11.00 -9.87 -2.35
N LYS A 371 -11.75 -9.67 -1.28
CA LYS A 371 -13.12 -9.17 -1.34
C LYS A 371 -13.25 -7.84 -0.62
N GLU A 372 -13.99 -6.92 -1.20
CA GLU A 372 -14.06 -5.55 -0.72
C GLU A 372 -15.49 -5.03 -0.70
N ALA A 373 -15.83 -4.23 0.30
CA ALA A 373 -17.13 -3.61 0.45
C ALA A 373 -17.02 -2.21 1.06
N PHE A 374 -17.84 -1.29 0.56
CA PHE A 374 -17.96 0.07 1.08
C PHE A 374 -19.42 0.38 1.43
N THR A 375 -19.65 1.00 2.58
CA THR A 375 -20.99 1.47 2.98
C THR A 375 -20.92 2.68 3.90
N PHE A 376 -21.87 3.61 3.77
CA PHE A 376 -22.11 4.59 4.82
C PHE A 376 -22.81 3.93 6.01
N LEU A 377 -22.53 4.44 7.21
CA LEU A 377 -23.13 3.99 8.45
C LEU A 377 -23.96 5.11 9.07
N ALA A 378 -25.12 4.76 9.61
CA ALA A 378 -25.77 5.62 10.59
C ALA A 378 -24.99 5.53 11.91
N GLU A 379 -25.07 6.55 12.74
CA GLU A 379 -24.36 6.63 14.02
C GLU A 379 -24.63 5.42 14.93
N ARG A 380 -25.89 4.99 15.01
CA ARG A 380 -26.33 3.79 15.74
C ARG A 380 -25.81 2.46 15.17
N ASP A 381 -25.36 2.45 13.92
CA ASP A 381 -24.87 1.25 13.24
C ASP A 381 -23.34 1.09 13.38
N VAL A 382 -22.66 2.07 14.01
CA VAL A 382 -21.23 1.97 14.34
C VAL A 382 -21.07 1.00 15.52
N PRO A 383 -20.19 -0.02 15.40
CA PRO A 383 -19.97 -0.97 16.49
C PRO A 383 -19.50 -0.30 17.80
N PRO A 384 -19.96 -0.76 18.98
CA PRO A 384 -19.62 -0.15 20.26
C PRO A 384 -18.12 -0.13 20.58
N ASP A 385 -17.39 -1.18 20.19
CA ASP A 385 -15.93 -1.28 20.32
C ASP A 385 -15.23 -0.17 19.52
N VAL A 386 -15.66 0.05 18.27
CA VAL A 386 -15.12 1.09 17.38
C VAL A 386 -15.49 2.49 17.89
N SER A 387 -16.72 2.70 18.34
CA SER A 387 -17.17 3.98 18.91
C SER A 387 -16.36 4.35 20.15
N ARG A 388 -16.11 3.39 21.06
CA ARG A 388 -15.25 3.60 22.23
C ARG A 388 -13.84 4.01 21.85
N ILE A 389 -13.23 3.34 20.87
CA ILE A 389 -11.87 3.68 20.41
C ILE A 389 -11.85 5.06 19.75
N ARG A 390 -12.84 5.37 18.90
CA ARG A 390 -13.00 6.69 18.28
C ARG A 390 -13.05 7.80 19.34
N ASN A 391 -13.64 7.56 20.50
CA ASN A 391 -13.89 8.55 21.55
C ASN A 391 -12.86 8.58 22.67
N ILE A 392 -11.75 7.84 22.55
CA ILE A 392 -10.77 7.65 23.64
C ILE A 392 -10.09 8.94 24.12
N ASP A 393 -10.03 9.98 23.29
CA ASP A 393 -9.41 11.27 23.59
C ASP A 393 -10.42 12.43 23.65
N ASN A 394 -11.72 12.14 23.63
CA ASN A 394 -12.74 13.15 23.86
C ASN A 394 -12.59 13.65 25.30
N LEU A 395 -12.34 14.95 25.48
CA LEU A 395 -12.15 15.55 26.80
C LEU A 395 -13.50 15.83 27.46
N THR A 396 -14.53 16.11 26.65
CA THR A 396 -15.89 16.39 27.12
C THR A 396 -16.94 15.74 26.22
N SER A 397 -18.14 15.54 26.75
CA SER A 397 -19.30 15.08 25.96
C SER A 397 -19.77 16.10 24.92
N ILE A 398 -19.33 17.37 25.03
CA ILE A 398 -19.71 18.47 24.13
C ILE A 398 -18.82 18.48 22.87
N ASP A 399 -17.66 17.82 22.90
CA ASP A 399 -16.73 17.74 21.78
C ASP A 399 -17.39 17.09 20.54
N GLU A 400 -18.36 16.18 20.74
CA GLU A 400 -19.14 15.52 19.69
C GLU A 400 -20.18 16.46 19.06
N ASP A 401 -20.91 17.20 19.89
CA ASP A 401 -21.95 18.15 19.44
C ASP A 401 -21.36 19.32 18.64
N GLY A 402 -20.14 19.75 19.00
CA GLY A 402 -19.44 20.85 18.35
C GLY A 402 -18.94 20.54 16.94
N LYS A 403 -18.78 19.26 16.58
CA LYS A 403 -18.22 18.81 15.28
C LYS A 403 -18.91 17.55 14.78
N PRO A 404 -20.13 17.66 14.23
CA PRO A 404 -20.84 16.49 13.76
C PRO A 404 -20.10 15.83 12.60
N GLU A 405 -19.98 14.50 12.67
CA GLU A 405 -19.30 13.68 11.68
C GLU A 405 -20.30 12.87 10.85
N ARG A 406 -19.80 12.30 9.75
CA ARG A 406 -20.44 11.21 9.00
C ARG A 406 -19.49 10.03 8.96
N ALA A 407 -20.03 8.85 9.23
CA ALA A 407 -19.26 7.61 9.27
C ALA A 407 -19.48 6.80 7.99
N PHE A 408 -18.40 6.25 7.44
CA PHE A 408 -18.48 5.16 6.48
C PHE A 408 -17.49 4.06 6.82
N LYS A 409 -17.81 2.84 6.41
CA LYS A 409 -17.02 1.64 6.62
C LYS A 409 -16.53 1.11 5.29
N TYR A 410 -15.25 0.75 5.27
CA TYR A 410 -14.63 -0.05 4.24
C TYR A 410 -14.22 -1.40 4.83
N THR A 411 -14.60 -2.50 4.20
CA THR A 411 -14.27 -3.86 4.62
C THR A 411 -13.43 -4.52 3.55
N LYS A 412 -12.40 -5.23 3.98
CA LYS A 412 -11.49 -5.97 3.14
C LYS A 412 -11.28 -7.37 3.73
N GLU A 413 -11.66 -8.41 3.00
CA GLU A 413 -11.40 -9.81 3.36
C GLU A 413 -10.37 -10.37 2.38
N ILE A 414 -9.22 -10.81 2.89
CA ILE A 414 -8.13 -11.39 2.10
C ILE A 414 -8.02 -12.87 2.47
N ILE A 415 -8.30 -13.72 1.48
CA ILE A 415 -8.20 -15.17 1.59
C ILE A 415 -6.98 -15.60 0.79
N LEU A 416 -6.00 -16.23 1.45
CA LEU A 416 -4.78 -16.72 0.83
C LEU A 416 -4.74 -18.26 0.89
N TYR A 417 -4.06 -18.87 -0.08
CA TYR A 417 -3.82 -20.31 -0.19
C TYR A 417 -2.31 -20.59 -0.06
N PRO A 418 -1.77 -20.69 1.18
CA PRO A 418 -0.33 -20.81 1.40
C PRO A 418 0.30 -22.02 0.70
N GLU A 419 -0.41 -23.15 0.64
CA GLU A 419 0.08 -24.35 -0.06
C GLU A 419 0.40 -24.09 -1.53
N GLU A 420 -0.41 -23.31 -2.24
CA GLU A 420 -0.17 -22.97 -3.65
C GLU A 420 1.05 -22.05 -3.82
N ILE A 421 1.25 -21.13 -2.87
CA ILE A 421 2.40 -20.22 -2.86
C ILE A 421 3.68 -21.02 -2.59
N LEU A 422 3.66 -21.91 -1.59
CA LEU A 422 4.82 -22.70 -1.17
C LEU A 422 5.23 -23.75 -2.21
N LYS A 423 4.32 -24.22 -3.06
CA LYS A 423 4.64 -25.10 -4.22
C LYS A 423 5.50 -24.39 -5.27
N ALA A 424 5.30 -23.09 -5.46
CA ALA A 424 5.96 -22.32 -6.51
C ALA A 424 7.15 -21.49 -6.01
N HIS A 425 7.23 -21.20 -4.71
CA HIS A 425 8.19 -20.25 -4.15
C HIS A 425 8.82 -20.70 -2.82
N ASP A 426 10.14 -20.89 -2.84
CA ASP A 426 10.91 -21.21 -1.63
C ASP A 426 11.29 -19.98 -0.80
N ARG A 427 11.36 -18.79 -1.43
CA ARG A 427 11.87 -17.54 -0.82
C ARG A 427 10.82 -16.45 -0.67
N ARG A 428 9.83 -16.40 -1.57
CA ARG A 428 8.73 -15.42 -1.58
C ARG A 428 7.53 -16.04 -0.90
N LYS A 429 7.41 -15.83 0.42
CA LYS A 429 6.35 -16.44 1.23
C LYS A 429 5.34 -15.39 1.66
N ASP A 430 5.81 -14.39 2.39
CA ASP A 430 4.91 -13.40 2.98
C ASP A 430 4.43 -12.38 1.95
N LEU A 431 3.31 -11.71 2.27
CA LEU A 431 2.72 -10.67 1.43
C LEU A 431 2.69 -9.31 2.13
N HIS A 432 2.72 -8.26 1.32
CA HIS A 432 2.31 -6.93 1.70
C HIS A 432 1.03 -6.57 0.98
N ASP A 433 0.03 -6.17 1.76
CA ASP A 433 -1.13 -5.48 1.25
C ASP A 433 -0.97 -3.97 1.47
N ILE A 434 -1.12 -3.18 0.41
CA ILE A 434 -0.87 -1.74 0.41
C ILE A 434 -2.10 -1.04 -0.12
N MET A 435 -2.64 -0.14 0.70
CA MET A 435 -3.74 0.76 0.37
C MET A 435 -3.21 2.19 0.32
N ARG A 436 -3.41 2.89 -0.80
CA ARG A 436 -3.18 4.34 -0.88
C ARG A 436 -4.51 5.02 -1.05
N PHE A 437 -4.92 5.73 -0.01
CA PHE A 437 -6.19 6.44 0.00
C PHE A 437 -5.99 7.92 -0.31
N SER A 438 -6.74 8.44 -1.28
CA SER A 438 -6.70 9.84 -1.66
C SER A 438 -7.78 10.66 -0.99
N ILE A 439 -7.39 11.77 -0.37
CA ILE A 439 -8.31 12.75 0.23
C ILE A 439 -8.69 13.87 -0.73
N LYS A 440 -8.37 13.75 -2.02
CA LYS A 440 -8.60 14.84 -3.01
C LYS A 440 -10.06 15.29 -3.05
N ASP A 441 -10.99 14.33 -3.00
CA ASP A 441 -12.42 14.63 -3.03
C ASP A 441 -12.90 15.28 -1.73
N PHE A 442 -12.21 14.99 -0.62
CA PHE A 442 -12.54 15.49 0.73
C PHE A 442 -12.18 16.97 0.87
N VAL A 443 -11.04 17.38 0.30
CA VAL A 443 -10.56 18.77 0.39
C VAL A 443 -11.21 19.69 -0.64
N SER A 444 -11.96 19.13 -1.61
CA SER A 444 -12.58 19.90 -2.69
C SER A 444 -13.58 20.95 -2.21
N GLN A 445 -14.24 20.68 -1.07
CA GLN A 445 -15.23 21.55 -0.43
C GLN A 445 -14.69 22.21 0.84
N ALA A 446 -13.38 22.13 1.10
CA ALA A 446 -12.77 22.75 2.26
C ALA A 446 -12.60 24.26 2.07
N ASP A 447 -12.87 25.02 3.13
CA ASP A 447 -12.56 26.45 3.19
C ASP A 447 -11.05 26.73 3.10
N ASP A 448 -10.69 27.99 2.82
CA ASP A 448 -9.31 28.44 2.77
C ASP A 448 -8.52 28.03 4.01
N SER A 449 -7.29 27.59 3.78
CA SER A 449 -6.42 26.99 4.78
C SER A 449 -5.81 27.96 5.77
N GLN A 450 -5.88 29.26 5.45
CA GLN A 450 -5.39 30.34 6.29
C GLN A 450 -6.55 31.28 6.58
N VAL A 451 -6.71 31.60 7.86
CA VAL A 451 -7.72 32.53 8.35
C VAL A 451 -7.01 33.65 9.07
N GLN A 452 -7.34 34.88 8.72
CA GLN A 452 -6.84 36.06 9.40
C GLN A 452 -7.56 36.21 10.74
N TYR A 453 -6.85 36.02 11.85
CA TYR A 453 -7.38 36.12 13.21
C TYR A 453 -6.94 37.46 13.84
N PRO A 454 -7.87 38.40 14.07
CA PRO A 454 -7.54 39.65 14.75
C PRO A 454 -7.34 39.38 16.25
N TYR A 455 -6.26 39.93 16.80
CA TYR A 455 -5.96 39.87 18.23
C TYR A 455 -5.33 41.19 18.70
N VAL A 456 -5.33 41.42 20.01
CA VAL A 456 -4.67 42.58 20.60
C VAL A 456 -3.33 42.13 21.16
N ASP A 457 -2.27 42.83 20.76
CA ASP A 457 -0.93 42.63 21.29
C ASP A 457 -0.88 43.03 22.76
N ALA A 458 -0.49 42.10 23.64
CA ALA A 458 -0.58 42.29 25.08
C ALA A 458 0.39 43.36 25.63
N GLU A 459 1.48 43.63 24.94
CA GLU A 459 2.50 44.60 25.38
C GLU A 459 2.21 46.01 24.85
N THR A 460 1.79 46.11 23.58
CA THR A 460 1.60 47.38 22.88
C THR A 460 0.15 47.86 22.83
N GLY A 461 -0.82 47.00 23.14
CA GLY A 461 -2.25 47.28 23.02
C GLY A 461 -2.74 47.45 21.57
N ALA A 462 -1.88 47.22 20.58
CA ALA A 462 -2.20 47.40 19.17
C ALA A 462 -3.05 46.24 18.64
N LEU A 463 -4.03 46.55 17.80
CA LEU A 463 -4.77 45.56 17.03
C LEU A 463 -3.86 44.98 15.94
N LYS A 464 -3.61 43.68 15.99
CA LYS A 464 -2.82 42.93 15.02
C LYS A 464 -3.65 41.79 14.42
N THR A 465 -3.16 41.25 13.33
CA THR A 465 -3.77 40.09 12.68
C THR A 465 -2.71 38.99 12.54
N ALA A 466 -3.07 37.77 12.92
CA ALA A 466 -2.26 36.59 12.72
C ALA A 466 -2.89 35.68 11.66
N ALA A 467 -2.07 35.15 10.74
CA ALA A 467 -2.52 34.09 9.85
C ALA A 467 -2.55 32.77 10.63
N CYS A 468 -3.75 32.23 10.83
CA CYS A 468 -3.97 30.97 11.55
C CYS A 468 -4.36 29.86 10.57
N ALA A 469 -3.75 28.69 10.73
CA ALA A 469 -4.08 27.52 9.93
C ALA A 469 -5.47 26.96 10.28
N ARG A 470 -6.32 26.80 9.28
CA ARG A 470 -7.59 26.06 9.37
C ARG A 470 -7.35 24.60 8.99
N VAL A 471 -7.74 23.69 9.88
CA VAL A 471 -7.59 22.25 9.69
C VAL A 471 -8.88 21.51 10.04
N TYR A 472 -9.06 20.37 9.41
CA TYR A 472 -10.13 19.41 9.65
C TYR A 472 -9.51 18.12 10.17
N HIS A 473 -10.18 17.49 11.13
CA HIS A 473 -9.75 16.21 11.70
C HIS A 473 -10.68 15.13 11.17
N MET A 474 -10.15 14.25 10.32
CA MET A 474 -10.83 13.02 9.93
C MET A 474 -10.26 11.89 10.80
N ASN A 475 -11.12 11.17 11.50
CA ASN A 475 -10.68 10.05 12.33
C ASN A 475 -10.81 8.74 11.55
N LEU A 476 -9.77 7.91 11.63
CA LEU A 476 -9.72 6.58 11.02
C LEU A 476 -9.50 5.56 12.13
N VAL A 477 -10.45 4.65 12.32
CA VAL A 477 -10.30 3.49 13.19
C VAL A 477 -10.19 2.26 12.31
N ILE A 478 -9.13 1.48 12.48
CA ILE A 478 -8.91 0.26 11.70
C ILE A 478 -8.95 -0.92 12.65
N LYS A 479 -9.78 -1.91 12.33
CA LYS A 479 -9.91 -3.16 13.05
C LYS A 479 -9.34 -4.28 12.18
N TYR A 480 -8.37 -5.00 12.73
CA TYR A 480 -7.73 -6.14 12.09
C TYR A 480 -8.22 -7.41 12.76
N ILE A 481 -8.60 -8.40 11.97
CA ILE A 481 -9.01 -9.71 12.46
C ILE A 481 -8.24 -10.75 11.66
N TYR A 482 -7.47 -11.59 12.33
CA TYR A 482 -6.70 -12.65 11.70
C TYR A 482 -6.52 -13.82 12.67
N ASN A 483 -6.18 -14.99 12.14
CA ASN A 483 -5.78 -16.12 12.98
C ASN A 483 -4.25 -16.15 13.06
N ASP A 484 -3.71 -16.28 14.27
CA ASP A 484 -2.27 -16.45 14.47
C ASP A 484 -1.79 -17.85 14.06
N ALA A 485 -0.48 -18.10 14.19
CA ALA A 485 0.11 -19.40 13.85
C ALA A 485 -0.43 -20.57 14.69
N ALA A 486 -1.01 -20.30 15.87
CA ALA A 486 -1.66 -21.30 16.72
C ALA A 486 -3.16 -21.48 16.39
N GLY A 487 -3.68 -20.75 15.41
CA GLY A 487 -5.09 -20.75 15.02
C GLY A 487 -5.99 -19.95 15.96
N GLN A 488 -5.43 -19.16 16.89
CA GLN A 488 -6.20 -18.27 17.74
C GLN A 488 -6.54 -16.99 16.98
N GLN A 489 -7.82 -16.61 17.00
CA GLN A 489 -8.23 -15.33 16.45
C GLN A 489 -7.66 -14.17 17.28
N LYS A 490 -6.94 -13.28 16.62
CA LYS A 490 -6.46 -12.01 17.14
C LYS A 490 -7.28 -10.87 16.57
N ILE A 491 -7.55 -9.88 17.41
CA ILE A 491 -8.24 -8.65 17.02
C ILE A 491 -7.38 -7.48 17.50
N ASN A 492 -6.90 -6.68 16.55
CA ASN A 492 -6.09 -5.50 16.82
C ASN A 492 -6.83 -4.25 16.33
N TYR A 493 -6.56 -3.11 16.95
CA TYR A 493 -7.15 -1.83 16.58
C TYR A 493 -6.10 -0.74 16.50
N ASP A 494 -6.19 0.06 15.45
CA ASP A 494 -5.45 1.31 15.32
C ASP A 494 -6.41 2.49 15.25
N ARG A 495 -6.04 3.61 15.87
CA ARG A 495 -6.71 4.89 15.70
C ARG A 495 -5.75 5.94 15.21
N ILE A 496 -6.12 6.57 14.10
CA ILE A 496 -5.34 7.64 13.49
C ILE A 496 -6.23 8.84 13.27
N ARG A 497 -5.72 9.99 13.71
CA ARG A 497 -6.28 11.28 13.34
C ARG A 497 -5.54 11.80 12.11
N VAL A 498 -6.28 11.86 11.00
CA VAL A 498 -5.82 12.42 9.74
C VAL A 498 -6.13 13.90 9.74
N VAL A 499 -5.09 14.74 9.86
CA VAL A 499 -5.24 16.20 9.87
C VAL A 499 -5.04 16.72 8.44
N LEU A 500 -6.06 17.40 7.92
CA LEU A 500 -6.10 17.89 6.55
C LEU A 500 -6.60 19.33 6.46
N ASN A 501 -6.27 20.02 5.38
CA ASN A 501 -6.76 21.35 5.02
C ASN A 501 -7.07 21.42 3.51
N LYS A 502 -7.41 22.59 2.99
CA LYS A 502 -7.71 22.77 1.55
C LYS A 502 -6.58 22.35 0.62
N GLU A 503 -5.34 22.48 1.07
CA GLU A 503 -4.17 22.06 0.31
C GLU A 503 -3.95 20.56 0.27
N GLY A 504 -4.43 19.82 1.27
CA GLY A 504 -4.21 18.38 1.40
C GLY A 504 -3.92 17.93 2.83
N LEU A 505 -3.11 16.88 2.96
CA LEU A 505 -2.69 16.29 4.22
C LEU A 505 -1.65 17.18 4.89
N VAL A 506 -1.89 17.50 6.16
CA VAL A 506 -0.96 18.25 7.01
C VAL A 506 -0.10 17.28 7.81
N ARG A 507 -0.73 16.31 8.47
CA ARG A 507 -0.04 15.29 9.28
C ARG A 507 -0.98 14.13 9.64
N LEU A 508 -0.38 13.04 10.12
CA LEU A 508 -1.07 11.88 10.67
C LEU A 508 -0.65 11.75 12.14
N GLU A 509 -1.61 11.66 13.04
CA GLU A 509 -1.38 11.48 14.47
C GLU A 509 -1.89 10.09 14.88
N GLU A 510 -1.00 9.22 15.33
CA GLU A 510 -1.38 7.95 15.94
C GLU A 510 -1.90 8.24 17.36
N VAL A 511 -3.16 7.90 17.62
CA VAL A 511 -3.75 8.08 18.95
C VAL A 511 -3.74 6.76 19.66
N LYS A 512 -2.80 6.62 20.60
CA LYS A 512 -2.60 5.40 21.35
C LYS A 512 -3.86 5.02 22.13
N VAL A 513 -4.26 3.78 21.97
CA VAL A 513 -5.27 3.14 22.83
C VAL A 513 -4.55 2.79 24.13
N VAL A 514 -4.87 3.49 25.22
CA VAL A 514 -4.31 3.21 26.56
C VAL A 514 -4.97 1.98 27.17
#